data_AF-A0A9D1J6C7-F1
#
_entry.id   AF-A0A9D1J6C7-F1
#
_cell.length_a   1.000
_cell.length_b   1.000
_cell.length_c   1.000
_cell.angle_alpha   90.00
_cell.angle_beta   90.00
_cell.angle_gamma   90.00
#
_symmetry.space_group_name_H-M   'P 1'
#
loop_
_entity.id
_entity.type
_entity.pdbx_description
1 polymer ?
#
loop_
_entity_poly.entity_id
_entity_poly.type
_entity_poly.pdbx_seq_one_letter_code
_entity_poly.pdbx_strand_id
1 'polypeptide(L)' 'MKKIRLFLTGLLLVVTAAAYAQDITVSGTVTDAATGEVIVGASVVLKGSTTQWA' A
#
# COMPACT_ATOMS: atom_id res chain seq x y z
N MET A 1 8.04 -25.03 -28.96
CA MET A 1 8.82 -23.93 -28.32
C MET A 1 8.11 -22.56 -28.33
N LYS A 2 7.67 -22.00 -29.48
CA LYS A 2 7.02 -20.67 -29.52
C LYS A 2 5.74 -20.55 -28.66
N LYS A 3 4.89 -21.58 -28.67
CA LYS A 3 3.62 -21.62 -27.91
C LYS A 3 3.83 -21.65 -26.39
N ILE A 4 4.82 -22.44 -25.95
CA ILE A 4 5.23 -22.54 -24.54
C ILE A 4 5.81 -21.21 -24.04
N ARG A 5 6.61 -20.54 -24.87
CA ARG A 5 7.22 -19.25 -24.54
C ARG A 5 6.13 -18.17 -24.38
N LEU A 6 5.16 -18.15 -25.29
CA LEU A 6 4.04 -17.21 -25.24
C LEU A 6 3.16 -17.43 -23.98
N PHE A 7 2.92 -18.68 -23.62
CA PHE A 7 2.17 -19.02 -22.40
C PHE A 7 2.91 -18.57 -21.13
N LEU A 8 4.21 -18.86 -21.02
CA LEU A 8 5.03 -18.47 -19.88
C LEU A 8 5.14 -16.95 -19.73
N THR A 9 5.27 -16.22 -20.83
CA THR A 9 5.29 -14.74 -20.79
C THR A 9 3.96 -14.17 -20.34
N GLY A 10 2.83 -14.73 -20.78
CA GLY A 10 1.51 -14.31 -20.32
C GLY A 10 1.29 -14.60 -18.83
N LEU A 11 1.71 -15.78 -18.37
CA LEU A 11 1.63 -16.16 -16.96
C LEU A 11 2.46 -15.23 -16.07
N LEU A 12 3.69 -14.91 -16.46
CA LEU A 12 4.54 -13.98 -15.70
C LEU A 12 3.89 -12.60 -15.57
N LEU A 13 3.27 -12.11 -16.65
CA LEU A 13 2.61 -10.79 -16.67
C LEU A 13 1.42 -10.74 -15.69
N VAL A 14 0.60 -11.80 -15.65
CA VAL A 14 -0.53 -11.92 -14.72
C VAL A 14 -0.05 -11.97 -13.26
N VAL A 15 1.02 -12.71 -12.98
CA VAL A 15 1.59 -12.79 -11.62
C VAL A 15 2.09 -11.42 -11.13
N THR A 16 2.74 -10.63 -12.00
CA THR A 16 3.18 -9.28 -11.64
C THR A 16 2.03 -8.31 -11.40
N ALA A 17 0.90 -8.47 -12.09
CA ALA A 17 -0.30 -7.66 -11.87
C ALA A 17 -1.03 -7.98 -10.56
N ALA A 18 -0.93 -9.23 -10.09
CA ALA A 18 -1.50 -9.64 -8.80
C ALA A 18 -0.60 -9.33 -7.59
N ALA A 19 0.66 -8.94 -7.82
CA ALA A 19 1.63 -8.65 -6.76
C ALA A 19 1.50 -7.22 -6.17
N TYR A 20 0.59 -6.39 -6.68
CA TYR A 20 0.26 -5.09 -6.06
C TYR A 20 -0.60 -5.32 -4.81
N ALA A 21 0.06 -5.56 -3.67
CA ALA A 21 -0.57 -5.95 -2.41
C ALA A 21 -1.07 -4.79 -1.52
N GLN A 22 -1.42 -3.63 -2.08
CA GLN A 22 -1.79 -2.42 -1.30
C GLN A 22 -3.30 -2.16 -1.26
N ASP A 23 -4.13 -3.19 -1.08
CA ASP A 23 -5.60 -3.04 -1.04
C ASP A 23 -6.15 -2.48 0.29
N ILE A 24 -5.29 -2.19 1.27
CA ILE A 24 -5.72 -1.73 2.59
C ILE A 24 -5.31 -0.27 2.80
N THR A 25 -6.31 0.61 2.82
CA THR A 25 -6.15 2.02 3.17
C THR A 25 -6.49 2.21 4.64
N VAL A 26 -5.55 2.72 5.43
CA VAL A 26 -5.79 3.17 6.81
C VAL A 26 -6.04 4.67 6.78
N SER A 27 -7.21 5.09 7.26
CA SER A 27 -7.61 6.49 7.33
C SER A 27 -8.07 6.83 8.75
N GLY A 28 -7.81 8.06 9.18
CA GLY A 28 -8.18 8.56 10.50
C GLY A 28 -7.71 10.00 10.71
N THR A 29 -8.18 10.61 11.80
CA THR A 29 -7.80 11.96 12.21
C THR A 29 -6.88 11.86 13.42
N VAL A 30 -5.78 12.61 13.42
CA VAL A 30 -4.90 12.72 14.59
C VAL A 30 -5.46 13.79 15.52
N THR A 31 -5.82 13.41 16.74
CA THR A 31 -6.34 14.31 17.77
C THR A 31 -5.49 14.28 19.02
N ASP A 32 -5.40 15.42 19.70
CA ASP A 32 -4.76 15.52 21.01
C ASP A 32 -5.59 14.81 22.09
N ALA A 33 -4.92 14.06 22.97
CA ALA A 33 -5.59 13.20 23.95
C ALA A 33 -6.24 13.97 25.11
N ALA A 34 -5.75 15.17 25.43
CA ALA A 34 -6.26 15.97 26.55
C ALA A 34 -7.38 16.92 26.12
N THR A 35 -7.30 17.46 24.90
CA THR A 35 -8.19 18.50 24.39
C THR A 35 -9.17 18.01 23.33
N GLY A 36 -8.86 16.91 22.64
CA GLY A 36 -9.64 16.41 21.50
C GLY A 36 -9.49 17.24 20.22
N GLU A 37 -8.59 18.23 20.20
CA GLU A 37 -8.35 19.08 19.03
C GLU A 37 -7.57 18.34 17.93
N VAL A 38 -7.81 18.68 16.67
CA VAL A 38 -7.13 18.09 15.52
C VAL A 38 -5.70 18.63 15.41
N ILE A 39 -4.73 17.72 15.34
CA ILE A 39 -3.32 18.08 15.18
C ILE A 39 -2.97 18.12 13.70
N VAL A 40 -2.74 19.33 13.18
CA VAL A 40 -2.25 19.54 11.80
C VAL A 40 -0.73 19.36 11.77
N GLY A 41 -0.24 18.57 10.80
CA GLY A 41 1.21 18.31 10.64
C GLY A 41 1.77 17.23 11.58
N ALA A 42 0.92 16.37 12.15
CA ALA A 42 1.38 15.22 12.90
C ALA A 42 2.02 14.18 11.97
N SER A 43 3.20 13.67 12.33
CA SER A 43 3.83 12.57 11.61
C SER A 43 3.20 11.24 12.02
N VAL A 44 2.78 10.43 11.04
CA VAL A 44 2.18 9.11 11.25
C VAL A 44 3.07 8.03 10.66
N VAL A 45 3.43 7.05 11.48
CA VAL A 45 4.21 5.87 11.06
C VAL A 45 3.32 4.64 11.13
N LEU A 46 2.96 4.09 9.97
CA LEU A 46 2.19 2.86 9.88
C LEU A 46 3.14 1.66 9.90
N LYS A 47 3.12 0.89 10.99
CA LYS A 47 3.98 -0.30 11.15
C LYS A 47 3.65 -1.35 10.09
N GLY A 48 4.64 -1.72 9.27
CA GLY A 48 4.47 -2.65 8.15
C GLY A 48 4.13 -1.98 6.82
N SER A 49 3.97 -0.66 6.78
CA SER A 49 3.96 0.10 5.53
C SER A 49 5.38 0.54 5.17
N THR A 50 5.72 0.48 3.87
CA THR A 50 6.91 1.14 3.33
C THR A 50 6.66 2.62 3.01
N THR A 51 5.43 3.11 3.18
CA THR A 51 5.03 4.48 2.91
C THR A 51 5.19 5.33 4.17
N GLN A 52 6.00 6.39 4.08
CA GLN A 52 6.09 7.42 5.10
C GLN A 52 5.01 8.47 4.83
N TRP A 53 4.17 8.73 5.82
CA TRP A 53 3.11 9.74 5.73
C TRP A 53 3.67 11.03 6.36
N ALA A 54 3.82 12.06 5.52
CA ALA A 54 4.38 13.36 5.87
C ALA A 54 3.31 14.32 6.39
#